data_AF-A0A2D4G951-F1
#
_entry.id   AF-A0A2D4G951-F1
#
_cell.length_a   1.000
_cell.length_b   1.000
_cell.length_c   1.000
_cell.angle_alpha   90.00
_cell.angle_beta   90.00
_cell.angle_gamma   90.00
#
_symmetry.space_group_name_H-M   'P 1'
#
loop_
_entity.id
_entity.type
_entity.pdbx_description
1 polymer ?
#
loop_
_entity_poly.entity_id
_entity_poly.type
_entity_poly.pdbx_seq_one_letter_code
_entity_poly.pdbx_strand_id
1 'polypeptide(L)'
;VKECPGIKIFQANAPLYFANSELFISALKRKTGVDPHKILAAKKKAQKRHAKELKRLDEQQKKAVLKMTNDVDHGMKHEVMQDEVSLNGKFSAAEATPPDSSLVELEHFMIPGSNVHSIILDFSPVNFVDSVGAKALQSIIKEYEEIGVSV
;
A
#
# COMPACT_ATOMS: atom_id res chain seq x y z
N VAL A 1 -13.30 -24.30 -16.09
CA VAL A 1 -11.94 -23.83 -16.42
C VAL A 1 -11.37 -23.20 -15.17
N LYS A 2 -10.17 -23.60 -14.72
CA LYS A 2 -9.54 -23.10 -13.50
C LYS A 2 -8.62 -21.95 -13.89
N GLU A 3 -8.82 -20.77 -13.31
CA GLU A 3 -7.91 -19.62 -13.54
C GLU A 3 -6.54 -19.91 -12.94
N CYS A 4 -5.48 -19.53 -13.65
CA CYS A 4 -4.13 -19.52 -13.11
C CYS A 4 -4.04 -18.42 -12.04
N PRO A 5 -3.55 -18.72 -10.82
CA PRO A 5 -3.39 -17.70 -9.79
C PRO A 5 -2.56 -16.51 -10.29
N GLY A 6 -3.03 -15.29 -10.01
CA GLY A 6 -2.32 -14.06 -10.38
C GLY A 6 -2.40 -13.65 -11.85
N ILE A 7 -3.09 -14.43 -12.70
CA ILE A 7 -3.29 -14.12 -14.11
C ILE A 7 -4.77 -13.88 -14.38
N LYS A 8 -5.09 -12.76 -15.03
CA LYS A 8 -6.45 -12.45 -15.49
C LYS A 8 -6.50 -12.42 -17.01
N ILE A 9 -7.52 -13.02 -17.60
CA ILE A 9 -7.74 -12.99 -19.05
C ILE A 9 -8.97 -12.13 -19.30
N PHE A 10 -8.81 -11.08 -20.11
CA PHE A 10 -9.90 -10.19 -20.52
C PHE A 10 -10.09 -10.30 -22.03
N GLN A 11 -11.21 -10.89 -22.43
CA GLN A 11 -11.59 -11.00 -23.83
C GLN A 11 -12.37 -9.77 -24.30
N ALA A 12 -11.89 -9.15 -25.36
CA ALA A 12 -12.51 -8.02 -26.03
C ALA A 12 -13.50 -8.51 -27.10
N ASN A 13 -14.80 -8.29 -26.88
CA ASN A 13 -15.87 -8.78 -27.77
C ASN A 13 -16.37 -7.73 -28.78
N ALA A 14 -15.66 -6.62 -28.94
CA ALA A 14 -16.06 -5.54 -29.84
C ALA A 14 -14.81 -4.85 -30.44
N PRO A 15 -14.93 -4.23 -31.63
CA PRO A 15 -13.89 -3.34 -32.16
C PRO A 15 -13.48 -2.28 -31.13
N LEU A 16 -12.24 -1.78 -31.18
CA LEU A 16 -11.78 -0.73 -30.28
C LEU A 16 -11.53 0.56 -31.04
N TYR A 17 -12.32 1.59 -30.77
CA TYR A 17 -12.30 2.84 -31.52
C TYR A 17 -12.69 4.03 -30.65
N PHE A 18 -12.58 5.25 -31.19
CA PHE A 18 -12.82 6.49 -30.45
C PHE A 18 -14.12 6.51 -29.64
N ALA A 19 -15.24 6.01 -30.18
CA ALA A 19 -16.53 6.10 -29.50
C ALA A 19 -16.69 5.12 -28.33
N ASN A 20 -15.83 4.09 -28.23
CA ASN A 20 -15.96 3.06 -27.20
C ASN A 20 -14.69 2.79 -26.37
N SER A 21 -13.61 3.57 -26.58
CA SER A 21 -12.35 3.41 -25.85
C SER A 21 -12.51 3.53 -24.34
N GLU A 22 -13.26 4.54 -23.88
CA GLU A 22 -13.53 4.76 -22.46
C GLU A 22 -14.34 3.63 -21.84
N LEU A 23 -15.30 3.09 -22.60
CA LEU A 23 -16.11 1.96 -22.18
C LEU A 23 -15.25 0.70 -22.04
N PHE A 24 -14.33 0.47 -22.98
CA PHE A 24 -13.37 -0.63 -22.94
C PHE A 24 -12.48 -0.54 -21.69
N ILE A 25 -11.85 0.62 -21.44
CA ILE A 25 -10.99 0.86 -20.27
C ILE A 25 -11.77 0.61 -18.97
N SER A 26 -12.98 1.16 -18.87
CA SER A 26 -13.84 0.99 -17.70
C SER A 26 -14.25 -0.47 -17.49
N ALA A 27 -14.53 -1.20 -18.57
CA ALA A 27 -14.86 -2.62 -18.51
C ALA A 27 -13.65 -3.47 -18.11
N LEU A 28 -12.46 -3.15 -18.61
CA LEU A 28 -11.21 -3.81 -18.22
C LEU A 28 -11.00 -3.68 -16.71
N LYS A 29 -10.94 -2.45 -16.18
CA LYS A 29 -10.73 -2.16 -14.76
C LYS A 29 -11.76 -2.88 -13.87
N ARG A 30 -13.05 -2.82 -14.27
CA ARG A 30 -14.14 -3.44 -13.51
C ARG A 30 -14.08 -4.98 -13.52
N LYS A 31 -13.77 -5.60 -14.67
CA LYS A 31 -13.77 -7.06 -14.79
C LYS A 31 -12.49 -7.71 -14.25
N THR A 32 -11.34 -7.05 -14.36
CA THR A 32 -10.09 -7.55 -13.77
C THR A 32 -10.02 -7.29 -12.27
N GLY A 33 -10.77 -6.31 -11.77
CA GLY A 33 -10.71 -5.86 -10.38
C GLY A 33 -9.45 -5.02 -10.08
N VAL A 34 -8.71 -4.63 -11.12
CA VAL A 34 -7.47 -3.87 -11.00
C VAL A 34 -7.68 -2.47 -11.56
N ASP A 35 -7.57 -1.47 -10.68
CA ASP A 35 -7.68 -0.05 -11.05
C ASP A 35 -6.36 0.66 -10.71
N PRO A 36 -5.50 0.95 -11.70
CA PRO A 36 -4.20 1.56 -11.47
C PRO A 36 -4.24 2.85 -10.66
N HIS A 37 -5.24 3.72 -10.90
CA HIS A 37 -5.32 4.99 -10.19
C HIS A 37 -5.64 4.80 -8.70
N LYS A 38 -6.54 3.86 -8.38
CA LYS A 38 -6.88 3.56 -6.98
C LYS A 38 -5.71 2.93 -6.24
N ILE A 39 -5.02 2.00 -6.89
CA ILE A 39 -3.83 1.33 -6.32
C ILE A 39 -2.72 2.35 -6.06
N LEU A 40 -2.44 3.24 -7.03
CA LEU A 40 -1.40 4.26 -6.87
C LEU A 40 -1.75 5.28 -5.77
N ALA A 41 -3.02 5.70 -5.69
CA ALA A 41 -3.51 6.58 -4.62
C ALA A 41 -3.37 5.92 -3.23
N ALA A 42 -3.73 4.64 -3.11
CA ALA A 42 -3.57 3.87 -1.88
C ALA A 42 -2.08 3.74 -1.49
N LYS A 43 -1.20 3.40 -2.43
CA LYS A 43 0.25 3.29 -2.21
C LYS A 43 0.85 4.62 -1.70
N LYS A 44 0.50 5.74 -2.32
CA LYS A 44 0.96 7.08 -1.88
C LYS A 44 0.46 7.45 -0.49
N LYS A 45 -0.79 7.11 -0.16
CA LYS A 45 -1.37 7.34 1.18
C LYS A 45 -0.65 6.51 2.24
N ALA A 46 -0.37 5.24 1.97
CA ALA A 46 0.36 4.35 2.86
C ALA A 46 1.80 4.84 3.11
N GLN A 47 2.53 5.21 2.05
CA GLN A 47 3.89 5.74 2.17
C GLN A 47 3.94 7.03 3.02
N LYS A 48 2.99 7.94 2.84
CA LYS A 48 2.93 9.18 3.64
C LYS A 48 2.65 8.90 5.12
N ARG A 49 1.84 7.88 5.44
CA ARG A 49 1.59 7.45 6.83
C ARG A 49 2.87 6.87 7.44
N HIS A 50 3.53 5.95 6.74
CA HIS A 50 4.78 5.33 7.20
C HIS A 50 5.90 6.35 7.42
N ALA A 51 6.05 7.33 6.50
CA ALA A 51 7.04 8.39 6.66
C ALA A 51 6.77 9.30 7.87
N LYS A 52 5.49 9.55 8.21
CA LYS A 52 5.13 10.32 9.41
C LYS A 52 5.41 9.54 10.69
N GLU A 53 5.13 8.25 10.66
CA GLU A 53 5.35 7.36 11.81
C GLU A 53 6.83 7.19 12.11
N LEU A 54 7.67 6.98 11.09
CA LEU A 54 9.13 6.95 11.26
C LEU A 54 9.67 8.25 11.85
N LYS A 55 9.19 9.42 11.39
CA LYS A 55 9.59 10.71 11.96
C LYS A 55 9.19 10.85 13.42
N ARG A 56 7.98 10.41 13.78
CA ARG A 56 7.50 10.44 15.16
C ARG A 56 8.34 9.54 16.09
N LEU A 57 8.73 8.37 15.61
CA LEU A 57 9.60 7.45 16.35
C LEU A 57 11.01 8.02 16.55
N ASP A 58 11.61 8.63 15.53
CA ASP A 58 12.92 9.28 15.62
C ASP A 58 12.92 10.47 16.61
N GLU A 59 11.88 11.32 16.57
CA GLU A 59 11.72 12.41 17.54
C GLU A 59 11.55 11.90 18.98
N GLN A 60 10.83 10.79 19.18
CA GLN A 60 10.68 10.16 20.49
C GLN A 60 11.99 9.57 20.99
N GLN A 61 12.76 8.90 20.14
CA GLN A 61 14.08 8.38 20.49
C GLN A 61 15.06 9.50 20.85
N LYS A 62 15.12 10.59 20.07
CA LYS A 62 15.97 11.76 20.39
C LYS A 62 15.62 12.40 21.73
N LYS A 63 14.32 12.56 22.01
CA LYS A 63 13.86 13.09 23.32
C LYS A 63 14.21 12.14 24.47
N ALA A 64 14.13 10.82 24.27
CA ALA A 64 14.52 9.84 25.29
C ALA A 64 16.03 9.85 25.56
N VAL A 65 16.86 9.92 24.51
CA VAL A 65 18.33 9.99 24.64
C VAL A 65 18.77 11.28 25.35
N LEU A 66 18.20 12.45 24.99
CA LEU A 66 18.52 13.71 25.68
C LEU A 66 18.19 13.69 27.18
N LYS A 67 17.11 13.02 27.58
CA LYS A 67 16.79 12.86 29.01
C LYS A 67 17.84 12.04 29.74
N MET A 68 18.37 10.98 29.13
CA MET A 68 19.40 10.14 29.75
C MET A 68 20.76 10.84 29.87
N THR A 69 21.09 11.79 28.99
CA THR A 69 22.37 12.52 29.08
C THR A 69 22.34 13.65 30.11
N ASN A 70 21.18 14.24 30.38
CA ASN A 70 21.06 15.35 31.33
C ASN A 70 21.10 14.92 32.81
N ASP A 71 20.85 13.64 33.10
CA ASP A 71 20.96 13.09 34.46
C ASP A 71 22.42 12.80 34.89
N VAL A 72 23.41 12.94 34.00
CA VAL A 72 24.83 12.70 34.33
C VAL A 72 25.56 13.97 34.80
N ASP A 73 24.98 15.17 34.65
CA ASP A 73 25.62 16.45 35.02
C ASP A 73 25.12 17.09 36.33
N HIS A 74 24.26 16.43 37.09
CA HIS A 74 23.98 16.86 38.47
C HIS A 74 24.99 16.22 39.41
N GLY A 75 26.13 16.89 39.52
CA GLY A 75 27.22 16.55 40.42
C GLY A 75 26.76 16.19 41.82
N MET A 76 27.33 15.09 42.33
CA MET A 76 27.37 14.70 43.73
C MET A 76 27.66 15.90 44.64
N LYS A 77 26.62 16.44 45.27
CA LYS A 77 26.70 17.13 46.56
C LYS A 77 25.76 16.43 47.53
N HIS A 78 26.38 15.54 48.30
CA HIS A 78 26.21 15.30 49.75
C HIS A 78 24.83 15.55 50.39
N GLU A 79 24.24 14.43 50.84
CA GLU A 79 23.44 14.15 52.04
C GLU A 79 22.30 15.11 52.49
N VAL A 80 21.07 14.56 52.60
CA VAL A 80 20.36 14.24 53.87
C VAL A 80 18.82 14.22 53.68
N MET A 81 18.22 13.05 54.00
CA MET A 81 16.85 12.71 54.49
C MET A 81 15.60 13.00 53.64
N GLN A 82 14.90 11.90 53.27
CA GLN A 82 13.59 11.39 53.78
C GLN A 82 12.40 12.13 53.18
N ASP A 83 11.33 11.52 52.68
CA ASP A 83 10.66 10.22 52.79
C ASP A 83 9.80 10.17 51.49
N GLU A 84 9.38 9.09 50.84
CA GLU A 84 8.79 7.83 51.28
C GLU A 84 8.69 6.95 50.02
N VAL A 85 8.62 5.66 50.27
CA VAL A 85 8.68 4.54 49.33
C VAL A 85 7.45 4.41 48.44
N SER A 86 7.66 4.13 47.14
CA SER A 86 6.75 3.29 46.34
C SER A 86 7.49 2.66 45.14
N LEU A 87 8.05 1.48 45.42
CA LEU A 87 8.13 0.27 44.60
C LEU A 87 8.58 0.37 43.12
N ASN A 88 9.88 0.13 42.92
CA ASN A 88 10.42 -0.78 41.89
C ASN A 88 9.53 -2.04 41.80
N GLY A 89 9.09 -2.54 40.64
CA GLY A 89 9.87 -2.79 39.44
C GLY A 89 10.12 -4.29 39.31
N LYS A 90 9.45 -4.97 38.37
CA LYS A 90 9.98 -6.23 37.80
C LYS A 90 9.40 -6.53 36.41
N PHE A 91 10.34 -6.67 35.48
CA PHE A 91 10.22 -7.10 34.10
C PHE A 91 9.67 -8.52 33.99
N SER A 92 8.87 -8.83 32.95
CA SER A 92 9.11 -9.90 31.96
C SER A 92 7.87 -10.18 31.08
N ALA A 93 8.11 -10.16 29.77
CA ALA A 93 7.62 -11.08 28.73
C ALA A 93 6.11 -11.18 28.33
N ALA A 94 5.92 -11.12 27.00
CA ALA A 94 4.89 -11.75 26.16
C ALA A 94 3.44 -11.22 26.26
N GLU A 95 2.98 -10.51 25.23
CA GLU A 95 2.03 -10.99 24.17
C GLU A 95 0.56 -10.62 24.52
N ALA A 96 -0.29 -10.09 23.65
CA ALA A 96 -0.24 -9.87 22.22
C ALA A 96 -1.19 -8.71 21.83
N THR A 97 -0.73 -7.86 20.91
CA THR A 97 -1.48 -7.16 19.84
C THR A 97 -2.93 -6.70 20.08
N PRO A 98 -3.22 -5.38 20.05
CA PRO A 98 -4.40 -4.91 19.35
C PRO A 98 -4.15 -5.07 17.84
N PRO A 99 -5.05 -5.74 17.09
CA PRO A 99 -4.83 -6.03 15.69
C PRO A 99 -4.83 -4.71 14.92
N ASP A 100 -3.68 -4.39 14.34
CA ASP A 100 -3.56 -4.07 12.93
C ASP A 100 -4.81 -3.52 12.20
N SER A 101 -5.36 -2.39 12.66
CA SER A 101 -6.30 -1.60 11.86
C SER A 101 -5.64 -1.02 10.59
N SER A 102 -4.34 -1.23 10.39
CA SER A 102 -3.59 -0.74 9.24
C SER A 102 -3.60 -1.71 8.06
N LEU A 103 -3.63 -3.02 8.31
CA LEU A 103 -3.82 -4.05 7.29
C LEU A 103 -5.26 -4.09 6.79
N VAL A 104 -6.26 -3.95 7.68
CA VAL A 104 -7.68 -4.02 7.32
C VAL A 104 -8.12 -2.88 6.37
N GLU A 105 -7.49 -1.69 6.43
CA GLU A 105 -7.76 -0.60 5.48
C GLU A 105 -6.97 -0.71 4.16
N LEU A 106 -5.80 -1.37 4.18
CA LEU A 106 -5.05 -1.66 2.96
C LEU A 106 -5.75 -2.72 2.10
N GLU A 107 -6.47 -3.60 2.79
CA GLU A 107 -7.31 -4.67 2.25
C GLU A 107 -8.64 -4.21 1.63
N HIS A 108 -9.04 -2.94 1.80
CA HIS A 108 -10.31 -2.45 1.26
C HIS A 108 -10.20 -1.82 -0.15
N PHE A 109 -8.99 -1.44 -0.57
CA PHE A 109 -8.75 -0.79 -1.87
C PHE A 109 -7.98 -1.65 -2.87
N MET A 110 -7.47 -2.78 -2.39
CA MET A 110 -6.94 -3.90 -3.16
C MET A 110 -7.79 -5.09 -2.75
N ILE A 111 -8.27 -5.92 -3.67
CA ILE A 111 -8.80 -7.22 -3.24
C ILE A 111 -7.66 -7.93 -2.51
N PRO A 112 -7.76 -8.22 -1.20
CA PRO A 112 -6.74 -8.96 -0.47
C PRO A 112 -6.65 -10.34 -1.12
N GLY A 113 -5.48 -10.70 -1.64
CA GLY A 113 -5.25 -12.01 -2.26
C GLY A 113 -5.39 -12.07 -3.78
N SER A 114 -5.77 -11.00 -4.48
CA SER A 114 -5.59 -10.96 -5.94
C SER A 114 -4.16 -10.52 -6.25
N ASN A 115 -3.20 -11.44 -6.14
CA ASN A 115 -1.80 -11.22 -6.50
C ASN A 115 -1.66 -11.15 -8.04
N VAL A 116 -2.46 -10.29 -8.67
CA VAL A 116 -2.54 -10.15 -10.12
C VAL A 116 -1.28 -9.45 -10.58
N HIS A 117 -0.42 -10.20 -11.23
CA HIS A 117 0.82 -9.70 -11.82
C HIS A 117 0.73 -9.65 -13.34
N SER A 118 -0.28 -10.32 -13.94
CA SER A 118 -0.45 -10.38 -15.39
C SER A 118 -1.92 -10.30 -15.79
N ILE A 119 -2.17 -9.51 -16.83
CA ILE A 119 -3.45 -9.44 -17.54
C ILE A 119 -3.17 -9.81 -18.99
N ILE A 120 -3.93 -10.76 -19.53
CA ILE A 120 -3.86 -11.12 -20.95
C ILE A 120 -5.07 -10.50 -21.63
N LEU A 121 -4.82 -9.66 -22.61
CA LEU A 121 -5.85 -9.09 -23.47
C LEU A 121 -6.09 -10.01 -24.67
N ASP A 122 -7.21 -10.73 -24.67
CA ASP A 122 -7.62 -11.55 -25.82
C ASP A 122 -8.42 -10.70 -26.81
N PHE A 123 -7.77 -10.40 -27.94
CA PHE A 123 -8.32 -9.61 -29.04
C PHE A 123 -8.79 -10.49 -30.22
N SER A 124 -8.86 -11.81 -30.06
CA SER A 124 -9.30 -12.73 -31.13
C SER A 124 -10.65 -12.34 -31.78
N PRO A 125 -11.67 -11.83 -31.05
CA PRO A 125 -12.93 -11.41 -31.65
C PRO A 125 -12.91 -9.99 -32.25
N VAL A 126 -11.82 -9.24 -32.10
CA VAL A 126 -11.77 -7.81 -32.43
C VAL A 126 -11.50 -7.64 -33.92
N ASN A 127 -12.50 -7.13 -34.65
CA ASN A 127 -12.39 -6.95 -36.10
C ASN A 127 -11.46 -5.80 -36.53
N PHE A 128 -11.43 -4.70 -35.76
CA PHE A 128 -10.56 -3.57 -36.05
C PHE A 128 -10.23 -2.75 -34.79
N VAL A 129 -9.13 -2.02 -34.86
CA VAL A 129 -8.72 -1.02 -33.86
C VAL A 129 -8.34 0.27 -34.60
N ASP A 130 -8.94 1.41 -34.22
CA ASP A 130 -8.57 2.71 -34.81
C ASP A 130 -7.34 3.34 -34.10
N SER A 131 -6.93 4.53 -34.56
CA SER A 131 -5.77 5.22 -33.99
C SER A 131 -5.98 5.66 -32.53
N VAL A 132 -7.22 5.95 -32.11
CA VAL A 132 -7.55 6.29 -30.73
C VAL A 132 -7.55 5.04 -29.85
N GLY A 133 -8.13 3.95 -30.35
CA GLY A 133 -8.11 2.64 -29.69
C GLY A 133 -6.69 2.14 -29.45
N ALA A 134 -5.81 2.26 -30.45
CA ALA A 134 -4.40 1.91 -30.29
C ALA A 134 -3.70 2.76 -29.22
N LYS A 135 -3.97 4.08 -29.19
CA LYS A 135 -3.46 4.97 -28.13
C LYS A 135 -4.00 4.62 -26.75
N ALA A 136 -5.27 4.23 -26.66
CA ALA A 136 -5.88 3.78 -25.41
C ALA A 136 -5.18 2.52 -24.88
N LEU A 137 -4.87 1.54 -25.75
CA LEU A 137 -4.09 0.35 -25.36
C LEU A 137 -2.68 0.71 -24.87
N GLN A 138 -2.00 1.63 -25.55
CA GLN A 138 -0.69 2.11 -25.10
C GLN A 138 -0.76 2.79 -23.72
N SER A 139 -1.83 3.54 -23.43
CA SER A 139 -2.05 4.14 -22.11
C SER A 139 -2.27 3.06 -21.06
N ILE A 140 -3.13 2.07 -21.36
CA ILE A 140 -3.40 0.93 -20.47
C ILE A 140 -2.10 0.22 -20.09
N ILE A 141 -1.27 -0.17 -21.07
CA ILE A 141 -0.03 -0.90 -20.80
C ILE A 141 0.86 -0.12 -19.84
N LYS A 142 1.06 1.19 -20.08
CA LYS A 142 1.87 2.06 -19.21
C LYS A 142 1.29 2.20 -17.81
N GLU A 143 -0.02 2.47 -17.70
CA GLU A 143 -0.70 2.64 -16.41
C GLU A 143 -0.60 1.38 -15.54
N TYR A 144 -0.71 0.19 -16.15
CA TYR A 144 -0.60 -1.07 -15.42
C TYR A 144 0.86 -1.42 -15.08
N GLU A 145 1.81 -1.07 -15.94
CA GLU A 145 3.25 -1.23 -15.65
C GLU A 145 3.67 -0.41 -14.41
N GLU A 146 3.14 0.81 -14.24
CA GLU A 146 3.42 1.66 -13.07
C GLU A 146 3.03 1.02 -11.72
N ILE A 147 2.04 0.13 -11.73
CA ILE A 147 1.61 -0.64 -10.55
C ILE A 147 2.20 -2.05 -10.49
N GLY A 148 3.10 -2.40 -11.42
CA GLY A 148 3.77 -3.70 -11.46
C GLY A 148 2.95 -4.83 -12.08
N VAL A 149 1.96 -4.52 -12.91
CA VAL A 149 1.13 -5.50 -13.62
C VAL A 149 1.50 -5.50 -15.10
N SER A 150 1.91 -6.66 -15.63
CA SER A 150 2.13 -6.84 -17.06
C SER A 150 0.80 -7.00 -17.79
N VAL A 151 0.64 -6.33 -18.92
CA VAL A 151 -0.51 -6.45 -19.83
C VAL A 151 -0.05 -6.97 -21.18
#